data_AF-A0A2M9PAF6-F1
#
_entry.id   AF-A0A2M9PAF6-F1
#
_cell.length_a   1.000
_cell.length_b   1.000
_cell.length_c   1.000
_cell.angle_alpha   90.00
_cell.angle_beta   90.00
_cell.angle_gamma   90.00
#
_symmetry.space_group_name_H-M   'P 1'
#
loop_
_entity.id
_entity.type
_entity.pdbx_description
1 polymer ?
#
loop_
_entity_poly.entity_id
_entity_poly.type
_entity_poly.pdbx_seq_one_letter_code
_entity_poly.pdbx_strand_id
1 'polypeptide(L)' 'MIGAPEGPFQFSGQYVLVSPASGRIVSTDRFAITTQAGPGPQGLVAAHARAVEALADQIAARVTGRPIG' A
#
# COMPACT_ATOMS: atom_id res chain seq x y z
N MET A 1 22.05 -6.35 19.17
CA MET A 1 20.88 -6.17 18.28
C MET A 1 21.17 -4.96 17.40
N ILE A 2 20.75 -4.97 16.12
CA ILE A 2 20.59 -3.85 15.17
C ILE A 2 21.18 -4.25 13.80
N GLY A 3 20.32 -4.27 12.79
CA GLY A 3 20.64 -4.59 11.40
C GLY A 3 19.69 -5.66 10.86
N ALA A 4 18.39 -5.36 10.78
CA ALA A 4 17.57 -6.12 9.83
C ALA A 4 18.20 -5.90 8.44
N PRO A 5 18.43 -6.96 7.65
CA PRO A 5 19.14 -6.83 6.40
C PRO A 5 18.41 -5.84 5.49
N GLU A 6 19.17 -4.93 4.90
CA GLU A 6 18.72 -4.11 3.79
C GLU A 6 18.08 -5.04 2.74
N GLY A 7 16.87 -4.73 2.30
CA GLY A 7 16.14 -5.68 1.48
C GLY A 7 14.69 -5.29 1.19
N PRO A 8 14.00 -6.14 0.41
CA PRO A 8 12.65 -5.86 -0.03
C PRO A 8 11.70 -5.84 1.18
N PHE A 9 11.10 -4.70 1.41
CA PHE A 9 9.95 -4.56 2.30
C PHE A 9 8.68 -4.90 1.53
N GLN A 10 7.97 -5.92 2.01
CA GLN A 10 6.70 -6.36 1.42
C GLN A 10 5.53 -5.82 2.24
N PHE A 11 4.59 -5.19 1.54
CA PHE A 11 3.35 -4.66 2.09
C PHE A 11 2.18 -5.13 1.24
N SER A 12 1.40 -6.08 1.78
CA SER A 12 0.31 -6.71 1.06
C SER A 12 -0.94 -6.82 1.92
N GLY A 13 -2.09 -6.83 1.27
CA GLY A 13 -3.35 -6.95 1.97
C GLY A 13 -4.54 -6.86 1.03
N GLN A 14 -5.66 -6.43 1.58
CA GLN A 14 -6.93 -6.29 0.88
C GLN A 14 -7.65 -5.05 1.40
N TYR A 15 -8.36 -4.35 0.50
CA TYR A 15 -9.29 -3.31 0.85
C TYR A 15 -10.66 -3.54 0.19
N VAL A 16 -11.69 -2.90 0.73
CA VAL A 16 -13.05 -2.91 0.20
C VAL A 16 -13.50 -1.48 -0.06
N LEU A 17 -14.11 -1.25 -1.22
CA LEU A 17 -14.75 0.02 -1.55
C LEU A 17 -16.24 -0.11 -1.27
N VAL A 18 -16.77 0.77 -0.41
CA VAL A 18 -18.17 0.77 0.00
C VAL A 18 -18.84 2.05 -0.50
N SER A 19 -19.98 1.91 -1.16
CA SER A 19 -20.80 3.04 -1.59
C SER A 19 -21.40 3.73 -0.37
N PRO A 20 -21.08 5.01 -0.10
CA PRO A 20 -21.60 5.69 1.09
C PRO A 20 -23.12 5.89 1.02
N ALA A 21 -23.69 6.02 -0.19
CA ALA A 21 -25.12 6.22 -0.38
C ALA A 21 -25.97 4.97 -0.10
N SER A 22 -25.41 3.77 -0.29
CA SER A 22 -26.16 2.51 -0.20
C SER A 22 -25.62 1.52 0.83
N GLY A 23 -24.43 1.77 1.38
CA GLY A 23 -23.72 0.83 2.26
C GLY A 23 -23.25 -0.44 1.56
N ARG A 24 -23.42 -0.56 0.23
CA ARG A 24 -23.05 -1.76 -0.54
C ARG A 24 -21.57 -1.76 -0.89
N ILE A 25 -20.97 -2.96 -0.87
CA ILE A 25 -19.62 -3.17 -1.40
C ILE A 25 -19.67 -3.01 -2.92
N VAL A 26 -18.83 -2.13 -3.44
CA VAL A 26 -18.65 -1.85 -4.87
C VAL A 26 -17.52 -2.68 -5.45
N SER A 27 -16.44 -2.86 -4.67
CA SER A 27 -15.28 -3.62 -5.07
C SER A 27 -14.56 -4.20 -3.86
N THR A 28 -13.85 -5.30 -4.10
CA THR A 28 -12.94 -5.93 -3.14
C THR A 28 -11.65 -6.21 -3.88
N ASP A 29 -10.58 -5.55 -3.47
CA ASP A 29 -9.32 -5.56 -4.21
C ASP A 29 -8.17 -5.99 -3.29
N ARG A 30 -7.26 -6.80 -3.83
CA ARG A 30 -6.01 -7.18 -3.16
C ARG A 30 -4.87 -6.31 -3.67
N PHE A 31 -3.89 -6.06 -2.81
CA PHE A 31 -2.67 -5.35 -3.18
C PHE A 31 -1.43 -6.09 -2.68
N ALA A 32 -0.35 -5.93 -3.42
CA ALA A 32 0.98 -6.35 -3.04
C ALA A 32 1.97 -5.29 -3.53
N ILE A 33 2.60 -4.60 -2.59
CA ILE A 33 3.55 -3.52 -2.83
C ILE A 33 4.89 -3.97 -2.28
N THR A 34 5.93 -3.85 -3.11
CA THR A 34 7.31 -4.08 -2.69
C THR A 34 8.08 -2.78 -2.82
N THR A 35 8.78 -2.39 -1.76
CA THR A 35 9.64 -1.21 -1.74
C THR A 35 10.96 -1.57 -1.05
N GLN A 36 12.02 -0.83 -1.33
CA GLN A 36 13.31 -1.10 -0.70
C GLN A 36 13.39 -0.46 0.68
N ALA A 37 13.67 -1.25 1.71
CA ALA A 37 13.96 -0.75 3.04
C ALA A 37 15.36 -0.14 3.11
N GLY A 38 15.45 1.02 3.78
CA GLY A 38 16.73 1.56 4.22
C GLY A 38 17.25 0.80 5.46
N PRO A 39 18.48 1.09 5.90
CA PRO A 39 19.07 0.40 7.04
C PRO A 39 18.33 0.67 8.35
N GLY A 40 18.25 -0.36 9.19
CA GLY A 40 17.75 -0.27 10.56
C GLY A 40 16.23 0.00 10.69
N PRO A 41 15.73 0.14 11.92
CA PRO A 41 14.30 0.33 12.19
C PRO A 41 13.71 1.58 11.53
N GLN A 42 14.45 2.68 11.48
CA GLN A 42 14.01 3.92 10.83
C GLN A 42 13.83 3.72 9.32
N GLY A 43 14.70 2.94 8.67
CA GLY A 43 14.57 2.59 7.26
C GLY A 43 13.34 1.75 6.95
N LEU A 44 12.94 0.86 7.87
CA LEU A 44 11.68 0.10 7.77
C LEU A 44 10.45 0.99 7.90
N VAL A 45 10.45 1.94 8.85
CA VAL A 45 9.34 2.90 9.02
C VAL A 45 9.18 3.77 7.76
N ALA A 46 10.29 4.25 7.20
CA ALA A 46 10.26 5.03 5.95
C ALA A 46 9.81 4.20 4.73
N ALA A 47 10.15 2.91 4.66
CA ALA A 47 9.63 2.00 3.65
C ALA A 47 8.12 1.77 3.81
N HIS A 48 7.65 1.59 5.05
CA HIS A 48 6.22 1.43 5.33
C HIS A 48 5.42 2.67 4.91
N ALA A 49 5.88 3.88 5.27
CA ALA A 49 5.22 5.12 4.86
C ALA A 49 5.08 5.24 3.34
N ARG A 50 6.18 4.98 2.59
CA ARG A 50 6.15 4.98 1.11
C ARG A 50 5.20 3.92 0.54
N ALA A 51 5.12 2.75 1.15
CA ALA A 51 4.20 1.70 0.71
C ALA A 51 2.73 2.08 0.94
N VAL A 52 2.44 2.80 2.04
CA VAL A 52 1.10 3.34 2.32
C VAL A 52 0.71 4.44 1.33
N GLU A 53 1.63 5.36 1.01
CA GLU A 53 1.41 6.39 -0.01
C GLU A 53 1.11 5.76 -1.38
N ALA A 54 1.91 4.77 -1.80
CA ALA A 54 1.67 4.05 -3.05
C ALA A 54 0.32 3.32 -3.08
N LEU A 55 -0.13 2.76 -1.94
CA LEU A 55 -1.46 2.17 -1.85
C LEU A 55 -2.57 3.23 -2.00
N ALA A 56 -2.41 4.39 -1.36
CA ALA A 56 -3.36 5.49 -1.45
C ALA A 56 -3.52 5.97 -2.91
N ASP A 57 -2.42 6.10 -3.64
CA ASP A 57 -2.42 6.46 -5.06
C ASP A 57 -3.12 5.40 -5.92
N GLN A 58 -2.87 4.10 -5.67
CA GLN A 58 -3.56 3.01 -6.36
C GLN A 58 -5.08 3.03 -6.11
N ILE A 59 -5.50 3.27 -4.88
CA ILE A 59 -6.92 3.39 -4.51
C ILE A 59 -7.53 4.61 -5.21
N ALA A 60 -6.85 5.75 -5.20
CA ALA A 60 -7.33 6.96 -5.86
C ALA A 60 -7.48 6.77 -7.38
N ALA A 61 -6.51 6.15 -8.03
CA ALA A 61 -6.58 5.80 -9.45
C ALA A 61 -7.76 4.85 -9.74
N ARG A 62 -7.96 3.83 -8.89
CA ARG A 62 -9.09 2.89 -9.00
C ARG A 62 -10.45 3.57 -8.88
N VAL A 63 -10.60 4.48 -7.91
CA VAL A 63 -11.85 5.22 -7.68
C VAL A 63 -12.15 6.21 -8.81
N THR A 64 -11.12 6.86 -9.35
CA THR A 64 -11.28 7.85 -10.43
C THR A 64 -11.30 7.24 -11.83
N GLY A 65 -11.08 5.93 -11.98
CA GLY A 65 -11.01 5.25 -13.26
C GLY A 65 -9.76 5.57 -14.09
N ARG A 66 -8.72 6.12 -13.47
CA ARG A 66 -7.46 6.48 -14.13
C ARG A 66 -6.55 5.24 -14.23
N PRO A 67 -5.95 4.95 -15.39
CA PRO A 67 -4.95 3.89 -15.47
C PRO A 67 -3.72 4.26 -14.64
N ILE A 68 -3.27 3.32 -13.81
CA ILE A 68 -2.02 3.38 -13.07
C ILE A 68 -0.94 2.90 -14.04
N GLY A 69 -0.05 3.81 -14.45
CA GLY A 69 1.07 3.53 -15.37
C GLY A 69 2.35 3.20 -14.63
#